data_AF-A0A847E7L7-F1
#
_entry.id   AF-A0A847E7L7-F1
#
_cell.length_a   1.000
_cell.length_b   1.000
_cell.length_c   1.000
_cell.angle_alpha   90.00
_cell.angle_beta   90.00
_cell.angle_gamma   90.00
#
_symmetry.space_group_name_H-M   'P 1'
#
loop_
_entity.id
_entity.type
_entity.pdbx_description
1 polymer ?
#
loop_
_entity_poly.entity_id
_entity_poly.type
_entity_poly.pdbx_seq_one_letter_code
_entity_poly.pdbx_strand_id
1 'polypeptide(L)'
;MAKEWKAAMFKQIEEINTRPEPFQFYTAEYLWTDEHTSAQMLKFHLDGEIDVSSRNTAFIDRSADWMVSRFGIGAGIKNADFGCGPGLLPSKVIIRISQAHPFHRKAENLQLLQRNDSTC
;
A
#
# COMPACT_ATOMS: atom_id res chain seq x y z
N MET A 1 54.93 4.23 -0.18
CA MET A 1 54.08 5.44 -0.09
C MET A 1 53.17 5.63 -1.31
N ALA A 2 53.65 6.09 -2.47
CA ALA A 2 52.78 6.48 -3.60
C ALA A 2 52.00 5.32 -4.28
N LYS A 3 52.56 4.11 -4.26
CA LYS A 3 51.97 2.93 -4.90
C LYS A 3 50.95 2.24 -4.01
N GLU A 4 51.19 2.27 -2.71
CA GLU A 4 50.34 1.63 -1.69
C GLU A 4 49.04 2.42 -1.47
N TRP A 5 49.08 3.77 -1.48
CA TRP A 5 47.85 4.56 -1.39
C TRP A 5 46.93 4.35 -2.60
N LYS A 6 47.50 4.23 -3.80
CA LYS A 6 46.72 3.94 -5.01
C LYS A 6 46.03 2.60 -4.87
N ALA A 7 46.76 1.55 -4.50
CA ALA A 7 46.20 0.21 -4.32
C ALA A 7 45.10 0.18 -3.23
N ALA A 8 45.30 0.86 -2.10
CA ALA A 8 44.31 0.97 -1.03
C ALA A 8 43.05 1.74 -1.48
N MET A 9 43.21 2.86 -2.18
CA MET A 9 42.10 3.64 -2.73
C MET A 9 41.31 2.84 -3.77
N PHE A 10 41.99 2.13 -4.67
CA PHE A 10 41.31 1.28 -5.67
C PHE A 10 40.50 0.16 -5.00
N LYS A 11 41.06 -0.49 -3.96
CA LYS A 11 40.33 -1.50 -3.18
C LYS A 11 39.08 -0.93 -2.50
N GLN A 12 39.17 0.27 -1.93
CA GLN A 12 38.02 0.95 -1.31
C GLN A 12 36.92 1.30 -2.33
N ILE A 13 37.31 1.76 -3.52
CA ILE A 13 36.37 2.06 -4.60
C ILE A 13 35.69 0.78 -5.10
N GLU A 14 36.43 -0.31 -5.23
CA GLU A 14 35.85 -1.62 -5.59
C GLU A 14 34.84 -2.11 -4.54
N GLU A 15 35.17 -1.98 -3.25
CA GLU A 15 34.30 -2.37 -2.14
C GLU A 15 33.01 -1.54 -2.09
N ILE A 16 33.07 -0.21 -2.26
CA ILE A 16 31.88 0.65 -2.24
C ILE A 16 30.96 0.40 -3.45
N ASN A 17 31.50 -0.05 -4.58
CA ASN A 17 30.72 -0.41 -5.77
C ASN A 17 30.25 -1.87 -5.78
N THR A 18 30.50 -2.64 -4.71
CA THR A 18 29.92 -3.98 -4.61
C THR A 18 28.39 -3.89 -4.61
N ARG A 19 27.77 -4.79 -5.38
CA ARG A 19 26.31 -4.88 -5.40
C ARG A 19 25.82 -5.25 -4.00
N PRO A 20 24.87 -4.50 -3.41
CA PRO A 20 24.32 -4.86 -2.12
C PRO A 20 23.55 -6.18 -2.21
N GLU A 21 23.50 -6.91 -1.11
CA GLU A 21 22.65 -8.09 -1.00
C GLU A 21 21.17 -7.70 -1.19
N PRO A 22 20.32 -8.60 -1.72
CA PRO A 22 18.88 -8.35 -1.81
C PRO A 22 18.31 -7.93 -0.46
N PHE A 23 17.59 -6.80 -0.45
CA PHE A 23 16.96 -6.22 0.75
C PHE A 23 17.93 -5.75 1.85
N GLN A 24 19.24 -5.66 1.56
CA GLN A 24 20.23 -5.12 2.50
C GLN A 24 19.89 -3.68 2.94
N PHE A 25 19.28 -2.91 2.03
CA PHE A 25 18.81 -1.56 2.29
C PHE A 25 17.31 -1.47 2.06
N TYR A 26 16.60 -0.91 3.04
CA TYR A 26 15.18 -0.61 2.94
C TYR A 26 15.00 0.81 2.42
N THR A 27 14.47 0.96 1.22
CA THR A 27 14.33 2.26 0.54
C THR A 27 12.88 2.70 0.36
N ALA A 28 11.91 1.98 0.95
CA ALA A 28 10.50 2.31 0.79
C ALA A 28 10.16 3.70 1.37
N GLU A 29 10.88 4.15 2.40
CA GLU A 29 10.74 5.52 2.92
C GLU A 29 10.95 6.55 1.82
N TYR A 30 11.99 6.42 0.98
CA TYR A 30 12.25 7.37 -0.10
C TYR A 30 11.15 7.39 -1.16
N LEU A 31 10.47 6.25 -1.37
CA LEU A 31 9.35 6.17 -2.30
C LEU A 31 8.14 6.99 -1.82
N TRP A 32 7.90 7.03 -0.50
CA TRP A 32 6.72 7.67 0.09
C TRP A 32 6.97 9.08 0.64
N THR A 33 8.22 9.43 0.96
CA THR A 33 8.58 10.74 1.54
C THR A 33 8.98 11.79 0.51
N ASP A 34 9.33 11.39 -0.72
CA ASP A 34 9.54 12.33 -1.82
C ASP A 34 8.21 12.85 -2.37
N GLU A 35 8.02 14.17 -2.41
CA GLU A 35 6.75 14.80 -2.78
C GLU A 35 6.34 14.47 -4.22
N HIS A 36 7.28 14.49 -5.17
CA HIS A 36 6.97 14.19 -6.57
C HIS A 36 6.56 12.73 -6.74
N THR A 37 7.36 11.82 -6.18
CA THR A 37 7.16 10.37 -6.31
C THR A 37 5.91 9.91 -5.59
N SER A 38 5.67 10.35 -4.35
CA SER A 38 4.47 10.03 -3.58
C SER A 38 3.19 10.53 -4.26
N ALA A 39 3.21 11.74 -4.85
CA ALA A 39 2.07 12.26 -5.61
C ALA A 39 1.77 11.42 -6.86
N GLN A 40 2.80 10.99 -7.61
CA GLN A 40 2.59 10.07 -8.74
C GLN A 40 2.07 8.70 -8.27
N MET A 41 2.63 8.16 -7.19
CA MET A 41 2.18 6.89 -6.61
C MET A 41 0.71 6.94 -6.21
N LEU A 42 0.27 8.00 -5.52
CA LEU A 42 -1.13 8.19 -5.16
C LEU A 42 -2.01 8.34 -6.40
N LYS A 43 -1.56 9.11 -7.41
CA LYS A 43 -2.30 9.25 -8.67
C LYS A 43 -2.54 7.90 -9.34
N PHE A 44 -1.52 7.04 -9.45
CA PHE A 44 -1.68 5.70 -10.02
C PHE A 44 -2.53 4.77 -9.15
N HIS A 45 -2.51 4.95 -7.83
CA HIS A 45 -3.39 4.24 -6.92
C HIS A 45 -4.87 4.60 -7.08
N LEU A 46 -5.17 5.84 -7.50
CA LEU A 46 -6.53 6.34 -7.69
C LEU A 46 -7.04 6.17 -9.13
N ASP A 47 -6.16 5.85 -10.08
CA ASP A 47 -6.54 5.57 -11.47
C ASP A 47 -7.21 4.20 -11.57
N GLY A 48 -8.54 4.22 -11.71
CA GLY A 48 -9.39 3.03 -11.75
C GLY A 48 -9.37 2.26 -13.07
N GLU A 49 -8.68 2.75 -14.09
CA GLU A 49 -8.65 2.17 -15.44
C GLU A 49 -7.40 1.32 -15.70
N ILE A 50 -6.39 1.42 -14.83
CA ILE A 50 -5.12 0.73 -14.97
C ILE A 50 -4.82 -0.14 -13.75
N ASP A 51 -4.02 -1.18 -13.96
CA ASP A 51 -3.61 -2.13 -12.92
C ASP A 51 -2.14 -1.95 -12.52
N VAL A 52 -1.67 -0.70 -12.41
CA VAL A 52 -0.26 -0.38 -12.10
C VAL A 52 0.02 -0.37 -10.59
N SER A 53 -0.92 0.17 -9.80
CA SER A 53 -0.76 0.28 -8.34
C SER A 53 -1.93 -0.36 -7.60
N SER A 54 -3.14 0.20 -7.77
CA SER A 54 -4.38 -0.46 -7.35
C SER A 54 -4.86 -1.39 -8.46
N ARG A 55 -5.75 -2.33 -8.11
CA ARG A 55 -6.54 -3.05 -9.12
C ARG A 55 -7.58 -2.12 -9.73
N ASN A 56 -7.94 -2.34 -10.98
CA ASN A 56 -8.96 -1.58 -11.68
C ASN A 56 -10.32 -1.67 -10.97
N THR A 57 -11.16 -0.67 -11.21
CA THR A 57 -12.43 -0.49 -10.50
C THR A 57 -13.35 -1.70 -10.64
N ALA A 58 -13.43 -2.29 -11.85
CA ALA A 58 -14.28 -3.43 -12.11
C ALA A 58 -13.86 -4.67 -11.31
N PHE A 59 -12.56 -4.88 -11.13
CA PHE A 59 -12.05 -5.95 -10.28
C PHE A 59 -12.38 -5.70 -8.82
N ILE A 60 -12.11 -4.49 -8.31
CA ILE A 60 -12.40 -4.11 -6.92
C ILE A 60 -13.88 -4.30 -6.59
N ASP A 61 -14.78 -3.90 -7.49
CA ASP A 61 -16.22 -4.05 -7.29
C ASP A 61 -16.62 -5.54 -7.17
N ARG A 62 -16.13 -6.40 -8.07
CA ARG A 62 -16.38 -7.85 -7.98
C ARG A 62 -15.80 -8.47 -6.72
N SER A 63 -14.62 -8.03 -6.29
CA SER A 63 -14.01 -8.49 -5.04
C SER A 63 -14.84 -8.10 -3.83
N ALA A 64 -15.36 -6.87 -3.79
CA ALA A 64 -16.23 -6.41 -2.72
C ALA A 64 -17.52 -7.25 -2.64
N ASP A 65 -18.17 -7.49 -3.78
CA ASP A 65 -19.37 -8.32 -3.86
C ASP A 65 -19.10 -9.75 -3.40
N TRP A 66 -17.98 -10.34 -3.85
CA TRP A 66 -17.57 -11.68 -3.45
C TRP A 66 -17.29 -11.77 -1.94
N MET A 67 -16.57 -10.82 -1.35
CA MET A 67 -16.28 -10.85 0.08
C MET A 67 -17.54 -10.75 0.94
N VAL A 68 -18.43 -9.79 0.60
CA VAL A 68 -19.70 -9.60 1.32
C VAL A 68 -20.55 -10.87 1.25
N SER A 69 -20.67 -11.46 0.06
CA SER A 69 -21.40 -12.71 -0.16
C SER A 69 -20.76 -13.90 0.57
N ARG A 70 -19.45 -14.08 0.41
CA ARG A 70 -18.73 -15.29 0.84
C ARG A 70 -18.62 -15.40 2.36
N PHE A 71 -18.45 -14.26 3.03
CA PHE A 71 -18.26 -14.17 4.47
C PHE A 71 -19.50 -13.68 5.23
N GLY A 72 -20.58 -13.34 4.51
CA GLY A 72 -21.79 -12.80 5.12
C GLY A 72 -21.52 -11.48 5.85
N ILE A 73 -20.66 -10.62 5.29
CA ILE A 73 -20.28 -9.35 5.93
C ILE A 73 -21.50 -8.43 5.92
N GLY A 74 -22.07 -8.19 7.09
CA GLY A 74 -23.29 -7.40 7.26
C GLY A 74 -23.17 -6.38 8.38
N ALA A 75 -24.28 -5.73 8.69
CA ALA A 75 -24.33 -4.79 9.81
C ALA A 75 -23.99 -5.48 11.14
N GLY A 76 -23.18 -4.81 11.98
CA GLY A 76 -22.76 -5.34 13.28
C GLY A 76 -21.59 -6.34 13.22
N ILE A 77 -21.16 -6.74 12.02
CA ILE A 77 -19.94 -7.54 11.83
C ILE A 77 -18.74 -6.59 11.80
N LYS A 78 -17.82 -6.78 12.73
CA LYS A 78 -16.54 -6.06 12.76
C LYS A 78 -15.57 -6.72 11.80
N ASN A 79 -15.03 -5.93 10.87
CA ASN A 79 -13.92 -6.33 10.03
C ASN A 79 -12.77 -5.30 10.13
N ALA A 80 -11.59 -5.71 9.67
CA ALA A 80 -10.39 -4.88 9.64
C ALA A 80 -9.68 -5.10 8.30
N ASP A 81 -9.14 -4.02 7.75
CA ASP A 81 -8.35 -4.02 6.52
C ASP A 81 -6.92 -3.61 6.87
N PHE A 82 -5.98 -4.54 6.71
CA PHE A 82 -4.56 -4.33 6.99
C PHE A 82 -3.84 -3.94 5.71
N GLY A 83 -3.38 -2.68 5.63
CA GLY A 83 -2.79 -2.14 4.40
C GLY A 83 -3.85 -1.70 3.40
N CYS A 84 -4.87 -0.97 3.86
CA CYS A 84 -5.98 -0.48 3.03
C CYS A 84 -5.56 0.48 1.90
N GLY A 85 -4.31 0.97 1.92
CA GLY A 85 -3.79 1.95 0.97
C GLY A 85 -4.71 3.17 0.86
N PRO A 86 -5.11 3.59 -0.36
CA PRO A 86 -6.05 4.72 -0.54
C PRO A 86 -7.50 4.42 -0.13
N GLY A 87 -7.80 3.20 0.34
CA GLY A 87 -9.12 2.84 0.85
C GLY A 87 -10.16 2.46 -0.21
N LEU A 88 -9.75 2.18 -1.46
CA LEU A 88 -10.69 1.87 -2.57
C LEU A 88 -11.54 0.61 -2.29
N LEU A 89 -10.90 -0.50 -1.95
CA LEU A 89 -11.59 -1.76 -1.65
C LEU A 89 -12.48 -1.69 -0.38
N PRO A 90 -11.99 -1.25 0.79
CA PRO A 90 -12.83 -1.19 1.98
C PRO A 90 -14.01 -0.23 1.81
N SER A 91 -13.84 0.86 1.03
CA SER A 91 -14.95 1.75 0.69
C SER A 91 -16.06 1.03 -0.09
N LYS A 92 -15.70 0.19 -1.08
CA LYS A 92 -16.69 -0.60 -1.82
C LYS A 92 -17.41 -1.58 -0.89
N VAL A 93 -16.70 -2.26 0.01
CA VAL A 93 -17.30 -3.18 1.00
C VAL A 93 -18.30 -2.45 1.90
N ILE A 94 -17.95 -1.28 2.44
CA ILE A 94 -18.85 -0.45 3.26
C ILE A 94 -20.11 -0.05 2.51
N ILE A 95 -19.97 0.33 1.22
CA ILE A 95 -21.12 0.69 0.38
C ILE A 95 -22.07 -0.50 0.25
N ARG A 96 -21.56 -1.72 -0.02
CA ARG A 96 -22.40 -2.93 -0.13
C ARG A 96 -23.15 -3.23 1.17
N ILE A 97 -22.45 -3.15 2.31
CA ILE A 97 -23.07 -3.38 3.63
C ILE A 97 -24.19 -2.36 3.88
N SER A 98 -23.94 -1.08 3.56
CA SER A 98 -24.91 0.00 3.74
C SER A 98 -26.14 -0.15 2.86
N GLN A 99 -25.96 -0.63 1.62
CA GLN A 99 -27.07 -0.89 0.69
C GLN A 99 -27.94 -2.07 1.14
N ALA A 100 -27.34 -3.09 1.74
CA ALA A 100 -28.07 -4.25 2.27
C ALA A 100 -28.83 -3.93 3.57
N HIS A 101 -28.36 -2.95 4.37
CA HIS A 101 -28.92 -2.62 5.69
C HIS A 101 -29.00 -1.09 5.91
N PRO A 102 -30.03 -0.41 5.37
CA PRO A 102 -30.10 1.06 5.32
C PRO A 102 -30.13 1.76 6.69
N PHE A 103 -30.52 1.05 7.75
CA PHE A 103 -30.75 1.61 9.08
C PHE A 103 -29.53 1.53 10.03
N HIS A 104 -28.45 0.87 9.65
CA HIS A 104 -27.24 0.78 10.47
C HIS A 104 -26.23 1.88 10.14
N ARG A 105 -25.79 2.64 11.17
CA ARG A 105 -24.84 3.74 11.01
C ARG A 105 -23.53 3.25 10.39
N LYS A 106 -23.10 3.93 9.32
CA LYS A 106 -21.90 3.63 8.50
C LYS A 106 -20.57 3.50 9.27
N ALA A 107 -20.49 4.00 10.50
CA ALA A 107 -19.24 4.16 11.23
C ALA A 107 -18.85 3.00 12.16
N GLU A 108 -19.74 2.04 12.42
CA GLU A 108 -19.50 1.02 13.47
C GLU A 108 -18.87 -0.29 12.95
N ASN A 109 -18.75 -0.46 11.63
CA ASN A 109 -18.44 -1.76 11.01
C ASN A 109 -16.96 -1.99 10.64
N LEU A 110 -16.14 -0.94 10.50
CA LEU A 110 -14.73 -1.06 10.10
C LEU A 110 -13.84 -0.36 11.10
N GLN A 111 -13.00 -1.13 11.78
CA GLN A 111 -11.83 -0.57 12.45
C GLN A 111 -10.73 -0.45 11.40
N LEU A 112 -10.56 0.76 10.86
CA LEU A 112 -9.38 1.11 10.07
C LEU A 112 -8.18 1.15 11.01
N LEU A 113 -7.48 0.03 11.14
CA LEU A 113 -6.20 -0.01 11.83
C LEU A 113 -5.12 0.48 10.86
N GLN A 114 -5.05 1.80 10.68
CA GLN A 114 -3.80 2.43 10.26
C GLN A 114 -2.85 2.38 11.47
N ARG A 115 -2.25 1.22 11.72
CA ARG A 115 -1.18 1.08 12.70
C ARG A 115 0.14 1.15 11.96
N ASN A 116 0.57 2.38 11.69
CA ASN A 116 1.92 2.85 11.97
C ASN A 116 2.00 4.35 11.70
N ASP A 117 2.38 5.06 12.75
CA ASP A 117 2.93 6.40 12.68
C ASP A 117 4.07 6.38 11.65
N SER A 118 4.12 7.40 10.80
CA SER A 118 4.92 7.54 9.55
C SER A 118 4.22 7.03 8.28
N THR A 119 3.70 8.01 7.52
CA THR A 119 3.32 7.94 6.10
C THR A 119 2.07 7.11 5.74
N CYS A 120 0.91 7.77 5.82
CA CYS A 120 0.32 8.30 4.58
C CYS A 120 0.72 9.78 4.47
#